data_AF-H3H8C0-F1
#
_entry.id   AF-H3H8C0-F1
#
_cell.length_a   1.000
_cell.length_b   1.000
_cell.length_c   1.000
_cell.angle_alpha   90.00
_cell.angle_beta   90.00
_cell.angle_gamma   90.00
#
_symmetry.space_group_name_H-M   'P 1'
#
loop_
_entity.id
_entity.type
_entity.pdbx_description
1 polymer ?
#
loop_
_entity_poly.entity_id
_entity_poly.type
_entity_poly.pdbx_seq_one_letter_code
_entity_poly.pdbx_strand_id
1 'polypeptide(L)'
;MLVCAGRAAQRRARLRHTDDWLISSDEDEEVPRGAIARPRNRFDPRVTRSRNCANARKAQCAALRRRSDRAHEEERRRRAEEWERKLTLEQASRLVARHNAEAGALKLVSTYHKLLRRGYVTMDTGSCRTIQDFVRSVLVEDIITPELTGRTAFMQQWDLISRLHTHVDFRADLLELFPMEGAAKTYPSLAARDRDEAVYVVKSTGVTTLRISRLTIENIFPHILTDEQLVQHLVGKTYSFSFTVFSH
;
A
#
# COMPACT_ATOMS: atom_id res chain seq x y z
N MET A 1 3.35 7.19 19.77
CA MET A 1 3.43 6.01 18.89
C MET A 1 2.00 5.51 18.74
N LEU A 2 1.30 5.88 17.67
CA LEU A 2 -0.12 5.55 17.48
C LEU A 2 -0.21 4.34 16.57
N VAL A 3 -0.68 3.21 17.10
CA VAL A 3 -0.83 1.96 16.35
C VAL A 3 -2.24 1.83 15.79
N CYS A 4 -2.38 1.81 14.46
CA CYS A 4 -3.65 1.72 13.74
C CYS A 4 -3.57 0.58 12.70
N ALA A 5 -4.03 -0.61 13.09
CA ALA A 5 -4.14 -1.75 12.16
C ALA A 5 -5.38 -1.60 11.27
N GLY A 6 -5.20 -1.16 10.03
CA GLY A 6 -6.27 -1.06 9.04
C GLY A 6 -6.87 -2.43 8.68
N ARG A 7 -8.13 -2.67 9.07
CA ARG A 7 -8.97 -3.71 8.47
C ARG A 7 -9.61 -3.18 7.19
N ALA A 8 -9.11 -3.60 6.03
CA ALA A 8 -9.87 -3.54 4.79
C ALA A 8 -10.41 -4.94 4.47
N ALA A 9 -11.65 -5.19 4.88
CA ALA A 9 -12.46 -6.24 4.30
C ALA A 9 -12.93 -5.78 2.90
N GLN A 10 -12.54 -6.49 1.85
CA GLN A 10 -13.29 -6.46 0.60
C GLN A 10 -13.45 -7.87 0.04
N ARG A 11 -14.71 -8.31 0.07
CA ARG A 11 -15.23 -9.45 -0.67
C ARG A 11 -15.13 -9.15 -2.16
N ARG A 12 -14.52 -10.05 -2.94
CA ARG A 12 -14.95 -10.32 -4.31
C ARG A 12 -15.08 -11.81 -4.55
N ALA A 13 -16.20 -12.14 -5.15
CA ALA A 13 -16.66 -13.48 -5.45
C ALA A 13 -15.86 -14.12 -6.59
N ARG A 14 -15.82 -15.45 -6.49
CA ARG A 14 -15.47 -16.48 -7.47
C ARG A 14 -15.53 -16.07 -8.95
N LEU A 15 -14.49 -16.47 -9.68
CA LEU A 15 -14.63 -17.20 -10.93
C LEU A 15 -13.72 -18.43 -10.88
N ARG A 16 -14.33 -19.61 -10.78
CA ARG A 16 -13.73 -20.85 -11.26
C ARG A 16 -13.83 -20.80 -12.78
N HIS A 17 -12.71 -20.92 -13.50
CA HIS A 17 -12.67 -21.85 -14.62
C HIS A 17 -11.22 -22.19 -14.96
N THR A 18 -11.14 -23.42 -15.46
CA THR A 18 -10.02 -24.25 -15.86
C THR A 18 -9.13 -23.61 -16.93
N ASP A 19 -7.85 -23.98 -16.94
CA ASP A 19 -7.19 -24.65 -18.07
C ASP A 19 -5.67 -24.54 -17.90
N ASP A 20 -5.10 -25.47 -17.15
CA ASP A 20 -3.66 -25.77 -17.20
C ASP A 20 -3.38 -26.43 -18.55
N TRP A 21 -2.98 -25.61 -19.52
CA TRP A 21 -2.34 -26.07 -20.75
C TRP A 21 -0.89 -26.45 -20.44
N LEU A 22 -0.72 -27.67 -19.93
CA LEU A 22 0.54 -28.40 -20.05
C LEU A 22 0.72 -28.76 -21.53
N ILE A 23 1.49 -27.93 -22.24
CA ILE A 23 2.04 -28.30 -23.54
C ILE A 23 3.14 -29.32 -23.28
N SER A 24 2.71 -30.58 -23.34
CA SER A 24 3.53 -31.74 -23.64
C SER A 24 4.19 -31.55 -25.00
N SER A 25 5.51 -31.64 -25.04
CA SER A 25 6.32 -31.78 -26.25
C SER A 25 7.61 -32.45 -25.84
N ASP A 26 7.63 -33.77 -25.93
CA ASP A 26 8.73 -34.48 -26.60
C ASP A 26 8.26 -35.92 -26.81
N GLU A 27 7.98 -36.21 -28.08
CA GLU A 27 7.52 -37.50 -28.56
C GLU A 27 8.63 -38.54 -28.48
N ASP A 28 8.23 -39.72 -28.02
CA ASP A 28 8.97 -40.97 -28.04
C ASP A 28 9.50 -41.29 -29.45
N GLU A 29 10.82 -41.36 -29.59
CA GLU A 29 11.48 -41.95 -30.75
C GLU A 29 11.54 -43.49 -30.57
N GLU A 30 10.38 -44.14 -30.64
CA GLU A 30 10.29 -45.59 -30.71
C GLU A 30 10.63 -46.09 -32.11
N VAL A 31 11.77 -46.77 -32.21
CA VAL A 31 12.29 -47.47 -33.39
C VAL A 31 11.43 -48.69 -33.72
N PRO A 32 10.84 -48.81 -34.93
CA PRO A 32 10.31 -50.09 -35.39
C PRO A 32 11.40 -50.86 -36.16
N ARG A 33 11.92 -51.92 -35.53
CA ARG A 33 12.60 -53.00 -36.24
C ARG A 33 11.57 -53.73 -37.11
N GLY A 34 11.78 -53.69 -38.42
CA GLY A 34 10.95 -54.41 -39.38
C GLY A 34 11.60 -54.45 -40.75
N ALA A 35 12.64 -55.27 -40.88
CA ALA A 35 13.25 -55.59 -42.17
C ALA A 35 12.29 -56.46 -42.99
N ILE A 36 11.73 -55.90 -44.06
CA ILE A 36 11.12 -56.67 -45.16
C ILE A 36 11.79 -56.22 -46.46
N ALA A 37 12.68 -57.07 -46.95
CA ALA A 37 13.31 -56.95 -48.25
C ALA A 37 12.23 -56.95 -49.35
N ARG A 38 12.17 -55.89 -50.14
CA ARG A 38 11.40 -55.86 -51.40
C ARG A 38 12.34 -56.02 -52.60
N PRO A 39 11.94 -56.80 -53.62
CA PRO A 39 12.79 -57.10 -54.76
C PRO A 39 13.00 -55.88 -55.66
N ARG A 40 14.22 -55.79 -56.20
CA ARG A 40 14.61 -54.86 -57.27
C ARG A 40 13.76 -55.10 -58.51
N ASN A 41 12.75 -54.28 -58.74
CA ASN A 41 12.20 -54.08 -60.08
C ASN A 41 13.07 -53.05 -60.82
N ARG A 42 13.91 -53.58 -61.71
CA ARG A 42 14.50 -52.84 -62.83
C ARG A 42 13.36 -52.44 -63.76
N PHE A 43 13.08 -51.15 -63.84
CA PHE A 43 12.65 -50.37 -65.02
C PHE A 43 11.98 -49.11 -64.48
N ASP A 44 12.80 -48.12 -64.14
CA ASP A 44 12.32 -46.76 -63.91
C ASP A 44 12.90 -45.92 -65.05
N PRO A 45 12.08 -45.33 -65.94
CA PRO A 45 12.59 -44.52 -67.02
C PRO A 45 13.40 -43.38 -66.41
N ARG A 46 14.63 -43.19 -66.91
CA ARG A 46 15.53 -42.10 -66.51
C ARG A 46 14.84 -40.76 -66.82
N VAL A 47 14.02 -40.27 -65.90
CA VAL A 47 13.55 -38.90 -65.90
C VAL A 47 14.77 -38.05 -65.64
N THR A 48 15.31 -37.46 -66.70
CA THR A 48 16.32 -36.42 -66.63
C THR A 48 15.65 -35.20 -66.00
N ARG A 49 15.51 -35.19 -64.66
CA ARG A 49 15.11 -33.99 -63.93
C ARG A 49 16.21 -32.97 -64.18
N SER A 50 15.90 -31.97 -65.01
CA SER A 50 16.85 -30.89 -65.27
C SER A 50 17.29 -30.30 -63.92
N ARG A 51 18.60 -30.10 -63.75
CA ARG A 51 19.18 -29.48 -62.55
C ARG A 51 18.53 -28.10 -62.25
N ASN A 52 17.97 -27.45 -63.27
CA ASN A 52 17.19 -26.22 -63.14
C ASN A 52 15.90 -26.39 -62.34
N CYS A 53 15.16 -27.50 -62.49
CA CYS A 53 13.93 -27.73 -61.72
C CYS A 53 14.19 -28.04 -60.24
N ALA A 54 15.32 -28.69 -59.92
CA ALA A 54 15.71 -28.98 -58.54
C ALA A 54 16.17 -27.70 -57.80
N ASN A 55 16.95 -26.84 -58.48
CA ASN A 55 17.37 -25.55 -57.94
C ASN A 55 16.19 -24.58 -57.76
N ALA A 56 15.24 -24.56 -58.71
CA ALA A 56 14.01 -23.78 -58.60
C ALA A 56 13.15 -24.22 -57.39
N ARG A 57 13.01 -25.53 -57.16
CA ARG A 57 12.31 -26.05 -55.96
C ARG A 57 13.04 -25.72 -54.66
N LYS A 58 14.37 -25.82 -54.62
CA LYS A 58 15.16 -25.44 -53.44
C LYS A 58 15.02 -23.94 -53.13
N ALA A 59 15.04 -23.10 -54.16
CA ALA A 59 14.81 -21.66 -54.02
C ALA A 59 13.39 -21.34 -53.54
N GLN A 60 12.38 -22.04 -54.04
CA GLN A 60 10.99 -21.90 -53.60
C GLN A 60 10.80 -22.31 -52.14
N CYS A 61 11.36 -23.46 -51.72
CA CYS A 61 11.32 -23.89 -50.32
C CYS A 61 12.06 -22.91 -49.39
N ALA A 62 13.22 -22.39 -49.80
CA ALA A 62 13.96 -21.38 -49.04
C ALA A 62 13.18 -20.06 -48.92
N ALA A 63 12.48 -19.64 -49.98
CA ALA A 63 11.63 -18.45 -49.96
C ALA A 63 10.43 -18.61 -49.02
N LEU A 64 9.80 -19.79 -48.99
CA LEU A 64 8.68 -20.09 -48.09
C LEU A 64 9.13 -20.11 -46.62
N ARG A 65 10.29 -20.73 -46.30
CA ARG A 65 10.86 -20.71 -44.95
C ARG A 65 11.13 -19.28 -44.47
N ARG A 66 11.81 -18.47 -45.30
CA ARG A 66 12.07 -17.05 -44.97
C ARG A 66 10.79 -16.24 -44.74
N ARG A 67 9.70 -16.55 -45.45
CA ARG A 67 8.40 -15.90 -45.21
C ARG A 67 7.79 -16.35 -43.87
N SER A 68 7.87 -17.65 -43.55
CA SER A 68 7.43 -18.18 -42.26
C SER A 68 8.23 -17.59 -41.10
N ASP A 69 9.55 -17.54 -41.21
CA ASP A 69 10.45 -17.01 -40.18
C ASP A 69 10.17 -15.53 -39.92
N ARG A 70 9.98 -14.73 -40.99
CA ARG A 70 9.58 -13.32 -40.88
C ARG A 70 8.22 -13.17 -40.22
N ALA A 71 7.24 -14.00 -40.57
CA ALA A 71 5.92 -13.96 -39.94
C ALA A 71 5.99 -14.29 -38.44
N HIS A 72 6.79 -15.29 -38.04
CA HIS A 72 7.01 -15.62 -36.63
C HIS A 72 7.79 -14.54 -35.88
N GLU A 73 8.77 -13.88 -36.51
CA GLU A 73 9.46 -12.73 -35.93
C GLU A 73 8.53 -11.53 -35.73
N GLU A 74 7.69 -11.22 -36.72
CA GLU A 74 6.69 -10.17 -36.62
C GLU A 74 5.67 -10.47 -35.52
N GLU A 75 5.24 -11.72 -35.38
CA GLU A 75 4.32 -12.13 -34.31
C GLU A 75 4.97 -12.03 -32.93
N ARG A 76 6.22 -12.48 -32.78
CA ARG A 76 6.97 -12.31 -31.52
C ARG A 76 7.16 -10.83 -31.18
N ARG A 77 7.45 -9.98 -32.16
CA ARG A 77 7.56 -8.53 -31.96
C ARG A 77 6.24 -7.92 -31.53
N ARG A 78 5.12 -8.27 -32.19
CA ARG A 78 3.79 -7.80 -31.80
C ARG A 78 3.45 -8.18 -30.36
N ARG A 79 3.70 -9.44 -29.97
CA ARG A 79 3.51 -9.90 -28.59
C ARG A 79 4.41 -9.14 -27.61
N ALA A 80 5.67 -8.91 -27.95
CA ALA A 80 6.59 -8.14 -27.10
C ALA A 80 6.10 -6.71 -26.89
N GLU A 81 5.69 -6.02 -27.96
CA GLU A 81 5.12 -4.67 -27.87
C GLU A 81 3.81 -4.64 -27.06
N GLU A 82 2.95 -5.65 -27.22
CA GLU A 82 1.72 -5.77 -26.42
C GLU A 82 2.02 -5.97 -24.93
N TRP A 83 3.00 -6.82 -24.60
CA TRP A 83 3.43 -7.04 -23.22
C TRP A 83 4.07 -5.79 -22.61
N GLU A 84 4.91 -5.09 -23.37
CA GLU A 84 5.53 -3.83 -22.93
C GLU A 84 4.47 -2.76 -22.67
N ARG A 85 3.48 -2.63 -23.55
CA ARG A 85 2.33 -1.73 -23.34
C ARG A 85 1.55 -2.11 -22.07
N LYS A 86 1.23 -3.39 -21.87
CA LYS A 86 0.55 -3.86 -20.65
C LYS A 86 1.35 -3.57 -19.40
N LEU A 87 2.65 -3.87 -19.40
CA LEU A 87 3.53 -3.61 -18.27
C LEU A 87 3.60 -2.11 -17.94
N THR A 88 3.71 -1.25 -18.96
CA THR A 88 3.73 0.21 -18.79
C THR A 88 2.44 0.71 -18.16
N LEU A 89 1.28 0.21 -18.61
CA LEU A 89 -0.02 0.57 -18.04
C LEU A 89 -0.15 0.10 -16.58
N GLU A 90 0.29 -1.11 -16.27
CA GLU A 90 0.28 -1.64 -14.89
C GLU A 90 1.19 -0.83 -13.97
N GLN A 91 2.39 -0.48 -14.42
CA GLN A 91 3.31 0.38 -13.67
C GLN A 91 2.72 1.78 -13.43
N ALA A 92 2.14 2.39 -14.46
CA ALA A 92 1.47 3.69 -14.33
C ALA A 92 0.28 3.63 -13.35
N SER A 93 -0.54 2.58 -13.45
CA SER A 93 -1.67 2.32 -12.54
C SER A 93 -1.20 2.21 -11.09
N ARG A 94 -0.13 1.43 -10.84
CA ARG A 94 0.46 1.28 -9.50
C ARG A 94 1.02 2.59 -8.95
N LEU A 95 1.69 3.39 -9.78
CA LEU A 95 2.22 4.71 -9.38
C LEU A 95 1.09 5.65 -8.97
N VAL A 96 0.01 5.71 -9.74
CA VAL A 96 -1.17 6.53 -9.41
C VAL A 96 -1.86 6.04 -8.14
N ALA A 97 -2.06 4.72 -8.01
CA ALA A 97 -2.66 4.13 -6.81
C ALA A 97 -1.84 4.46 -5.56
N ARG A 98 -0.51 4.35 -5.65
CA ARG A 98 0.41 4.73 -4.58
C ARG A 98 0.27 6.22 -4.25
N HIS A 99 0.40 7.11 -5.23
CA HIS A 99 0.29 8.54 -5.00
C HIS A 99 -1.05 8.94 -4.36
N ASN A 100 -2.15 8.35 -4.82
CA ASN A 100 -3.48 8.57 -4.24
C ASN A 100 -3.57 8.08 -2.79
N ALA A 101 -2.96 6.94 -2.47
CA ALA A 101 -2.90 6.43 -1.10
C ALA A 101 -2.08 7.35 -0.19
N GLU A 102 -0.92 7.81 -0.65
CA GLU A 102 -0.05 8.74 0.08
C GLU A 102 -0.78 10.07 0.37
N ALA A 103 -1.41 10.66 -0.65
CA ALA A 103 -2.20 11.88 -0.51
C ALA A 103 -3.42 11.67 0.42
N GLY A 104 -4.07 10.51 0.34
CA GLY A 104 -5.17 10.12 1.21
C GLY A 104 -4.76 10.05 2.68
N ALA A 105 -3.62 9.40 2.97
CA ALA A 105 -3.07 9.26 4.31
C ALA A 105 -2.72 10.63 4.92
N LEU A 106 -2.00 11.49 4.18
CA LEU A 106 -1.65 12.84 4.63
C LEU A 106 -2.89 13.70 4.89
N LYS A 107 -3.90 13.62 4.01
CA LYS A 107 -5.17 14.34 4.17
C LYS A 107 -5.92 13.89 5.42
N LEU A 108 -5.95 12.59 5.69
CA LEU A 108 -6.60 12.02 6.86
C LEU A 108 -5.93 12.52 8.15
N VAL A 109 -4.60 12.45 8.23
CA VAL A 109 -3.85 12.91 9.42
C VAL A 109 -3.95 14.44 9.58
N SER A 110 -3.94 15.20 8.48
CA SER A 110 -4.21 16.65 8.55
C SER A 110 -5.60 16.95 9.09
N THR A 111 -6.61 16.18 8.67
CA THR A 111 -7.99 16.34 9.16
C THR A 111 -8.09 16.01 10.65
N TYR A 112 -7.41 14.95 11.10
CA TYR A 112 -7.28 14.61 12.53
C TYR A 112 -6.74 15.80 13.35
N HIS A 113 -5.60 16.37 12.95
CA HIS A 113 -5.01 17.51 13.66
C HIS A 113 -5.91 18.73 13.65
N LYS A 114 -6.59 19.01 12.52
CA LYS A 114 -7.53 20.14 12.41
C LYS A 114 -8.72 19.99 13.35
N LEU A 115 -9.29 18.80 13.45
CA LEU A 115 -10.47 18.52 14.28
C LEU A 115 -10.13 18.60 15.78
N LEU A 116 -8.97 18.10 16.18
CA LEU A 116 -8.55 18.09 17.59
C LEU A 116 -7.79 19.35 18.02
N ARG A 117 -7.52 20.28 17.10
CA ARG A 117 -6.71 21.47 17.35
C ARG A 117 -7.11 22.24 18.59
N ARG A 118 -8.42 22.43 18.80
CA ARG A 118 -8.94 23.25 19.91
C ARG A 118 -9.29 22.45 21.17
N GLY A 119 -8.82 21.21 21.25
CA GLY A 119 -9.29 20.28 22.26
C GLY A 119 -10.58 19.56 21.82
N TYR A 120 -11.09 18.72 22.69
CA TYR A 120 -12.40 18.09 22.54
C TYR A 120 -13.02 17.98 23.93
N VAL A 121 -14.29 18.35 24.05
CA VAL A 121 -15.05 18.31 25.31
C VAL A 121 -16.32 17.50 25.08
N THR A 122 -16.50 16.45 25.87
CA THR A 122 -17.59 15.48 25.70
C THR A 122 -18.97 16.11 25.87
N MET A 123 -19.05 17.18 26.68
CA MET A 123 -20.29 17.93 26.96
C MET A 123 -20.67 18.94 25.86
N ASP A 124 -19.79 19.23 24.89
CA ASP A 124 -20.10 20.13 23.77
C ASP A 124 -20.93 19.39 22.70
N THR A 125 -22.24 19.56 22.70
CA THR A 125 -23.16 18.78 21.86
C THR A 125 -22.97 18.98 20.35
N GLY A 126 -22.35 20.08 19.91
CA GLY A 126 -22.14 20.40 18.50
C GLY A 126 -20.92 19.68 17.92
N SER A 127 -19.72 20.03 18.42
CA SER A 127 -18.46 19.60 17.82
C SER A 127 -18.07 18.18 18.24
N CYS A 128 -18.49 17.75 19.43
CA CYS A 128 -18.12 16.46 20.03
C CYS A 128 -18.52 15.29 19.12
N ARG A 129 -19.74 15.29 18.59
CA ARG A 129 -20.25 14.17 17.78
C ARG A 129 -19.46 13.98 16.49
N THR A 130 -19.17 15.07 15.77
CA THR A 130 -18.37 15.02 14.54
C THR A 130 -16.96 14.51 14.82
N ILE A 131 -16.32 14.95 15.91
CA ILE A 131 -14.99 14.47 16.29
C ILE A 131 -15.04 13.00 16.69
N GLN A 132 -16.04 12.57 17.48
CA GLN A 132 -16.22 11.17 17.87
C GLN A 132 -16.44 10.26 16.66
N ASP A 133 -17.32 10.65 15.74
CA ASP A 133 -17.63 9.86 14.54
C ASP A 133 -16.40 9.76 13.64
N PHE A 134 -15.66 10.85 13.45
CA PHE A 134 -14.40 10.85 12.73
C PHE A 134 -13.37 9.94 13.39
N VAL A 135 -13.12 10.11 14.70
CA VAL A 135 -12.15 9.30 15.44
C VAL A 135 -12.54 7.82 15.42
N ARG A 136 -13.83 7.49 15.52
CA ARG A 136 -14.30 6.10 15.39
C ARG A 136 -14.08 5.50 14.01
N SER A 137 -14.19 6.33 12.97
CA SER A 137 -14.00 5.89 11.57
C SER A 137 -12.53 5.72 11.19
N VAL A 138 -11.63 6.48 11.83
CA VAL A 138 -10.22 6.55 11.47
C VAL A 138 -9.33 5.74 12.42
N LEU A 139 -9.60 5.81 13.72
CA LEU A 139 -8.81 5.12 14.74
C LEU A 139 -9.42 3.76 15.07
N VAL A 140 -8.56 2.74 15.09
CA VAL A 140 -8.91 1.41 15.58
C VAL A 140 -9.32 1.46 17.04
N GLU A 141 -10.16 0.50 17.45
CA GLU A 141 -10.65 0.44 18.82
C GLU A 141 -9.52 0.22 19.84
N ASP A 142 -8.58 -0.65 19.49
CA ASP A 142 -7.42 -1.01 20.33
C ASP A 142 -6.20 -0.14 20.02
N ILE A 143 -6.40 1.16 19.85
CA ILE A 143 -5.30 2.08 19.56
C ILE A 143 -4.28 2.03 20.70
N ILE A 144 -3.02 1.82 20.36
CA ILE A 144 -1.93 1.81 21.34
C ILE A 144 -1.21 3.14 21.24
N THR A 145 -1.07 3.82 22.36
CA THR A 145 -0.19 4.96 22.61
C THR A 145 0.80 4.59 23.71
N PRO A 146 1.93 5.29 23.88
CA PRO A 146 2.91 4.93 24.90
C PRO A 146 2.31 4.91 26.32
N GLU A 147 1.30 5.73 26.58
CA GLU A 147 0.69 5.89 27.90
C GLU A 147 -0.71 5.24 28.02
N LEU A 148 -1.42 5.02 26.91
CA LEU A 148 -2.81 4.57 26.89
C LEU A 148 -3.05 3.48 25.85
N THR A 149 -3.88 2.50 26.18
CA THR A 149 -4.42 1.54 25.21
C THR A 149 -5.93 1.71 25.12
N GLY A 150 -6.45 1.71 23.90
CA GLY A 150 -7.88 1.81 23.61
C GLY A 150 -8.34 3.23 23.27
N ARG A 151 -9.22 3.31 22.28
CA ARG A 151 -9.74 4.57 21.74
C ARG A 151 -10.54 5.35 22.78
N THR A 152 -11.23 4.65 23.66
CA THR A 152 -12.00 5.26 24.75
C THR A 152 -11.08 5.99 25.73
N ALA A 153 -9.99 5.35 26.17
CA ALA A 153 -9.01 5.96 27.07
C ALA A 153 -8.33 7.17 26.41
N PHE A 154 -7.98 7.07 25.13
CA PHE A 154 -7.46 8.18 24.35
C PHE A 154 -8.42 9.39 24.34
N MET A 155 -9.70 9.17 24.05
CA MET A 155 -10.69 10.26 24.03
C MET A 155 -10.97 10.86 25.42
N GLN A 156 -10.94 10.04 26.48
CA GLN A 156 -11.06 10.50 27.86
C GLN A 156 -9.89 11.40 28.26
N GLN A 157 -8.67 11.04 27.86
CA GLN A 157 -7.50 11.86 28.13
C GLN A 157 -7.59 13.22 27.44
N TRP A 158 -8.05 13.23 26.19
CA TRP A 158 -8.20 14.48 25.45
C TRP A 158 -9.29 15.38 26.05
N ASP A 159 -10.39 14.77 26.50
CA ASP A 159 -11.45 15.44 27.25
C ASP A 159 -10.94 16.04 28.56
N LEU A 160 -10.14 15.29 29.31
CA LEU A 160 -9.53 15.76 30.55
C LEU A 160 -8.61 16.97 30.30
N ILE A 161 -7.69 16.88 29.34
CA ILE A 161 -6.78 17.98 29.01
C ILE A 161 -7.56 19.23 28.60
N SER A 162 -8.61 19.05 27.79
CA SER A 162 -9.45 20.15 27.29
C SER A 162 -10.30 20.80 28.37
N ARG A 163 -10.74 20.05 29.39
CA ARG A 163 -11.48 20.59 30.53
C ARG A 163 -10.56 21.28 31.54
N LEU A 164 -9.39 20.71 31.79
CA LEU A 164 -8.46 21.25 32.79
C LEU A 164 -7.82 22.55 32.35
N HIS A 165 -7.64 22.79 31.05
CA HIS A 165 -7.01 24.01 30.53
C HIS A 165 -8.06 25.00 30.03
N THR A 166 -7.77 26.30 30.16
CA THR A 166 -8.66 27.35 29.61
C THR A 166 -8.54 27.46 28.09
N HIS A 167 -7.40 27.06 27.53
CA HIS A 167 -7.16 27.06 26.10
C HIS A 167 -6.25 25.90 25.73
N VAL A 168 -6.58 25.25 24.62
CA VAL A 168 -5.79 24.18 23.99
C VAL A 168 -5.58 24.55 22.53
N ASP A 169 -4.33 24.59 22.09
CA ASP A 169 -3.96 24.68 20.67
C ASP A 169 -2.97 23.55 20.35
N PHE A 170 -3.49 22.50 19.72
CA PHE A 170 -2.74 21.35 19.23
C PHE A 170 -2.51 21.50 17.73
N ARG A 171 -1.31 21.95 17.35
CA ARG A 171 -1.02 22.29 15.95
C ARG A 171 0.10 21.43 15.39
N ALA A 172 -0.21 20.68 14.34
CA ALA A 172 0.80 20.07 13.49
C ALA A 172 1.34 21.10 12.49
N ASP A 173 2.65 21.29 12.49
CA ASP A 173 3.35 22.22 11.60
C ASP A 173 3.84 21.49 10.33
N LEU A 174 4.19 20.21 10.45
CA LEU A 174 4.74 19.41 9.36
C LEU A 174 4.18 17.99 9.39
N LEU A 175 3.74 17.52 8.22
CA LEU A 175 3.29 16.16 7.97
C LEU A 175 4.15 15.58 6.85
N GLU A 176 4.75 14.43 7.13
CA GLU A 176 5.66 13.77 6.20
C GLU A 176 5.37 12.27 6.20
N LEU A 177 5.40 11.66 5.02
CA LEU A 177 5.26 10.22 4.90
C LEU A 177 6.65 9.58 4.89
N PHE A 178 6.88 8.60 5.76
CA PHE A 178 8.14 7.89 5.86
C PHE A 178 7.94 6.38 5.74
N PRO A 179 8.78 5.68 4.96
CA PRO A 179 8.86 4.24 5.06
C PRO A 179 9.45 3.89 6.45
N MET A 180 8.77 3.04 7.20
CA MET A 180 9.26 2.51 8.46
C MET A 180 9.94 1.17 8.19
N GLU A 181 11.27 1.22 8.02
CA GLU A 181 12.09 0.01 7.90
C GLU A 181 11.96 -0.84 9.16
N GLY A 182 11.78 -2.16 8.99
CA GLY A 182 11.60 -3.07 10.11
C GLY A 182 10.24 -2.98 10.81
N ALA A 183 9.28 -2.19 10.31
CA ALA A 183 7.91 -2.17 10.83
C ALA A 183 7.27 -3.56 10.88
N ALA A 184 7.59 -4.43 9.92
CA ALA A 184 7.14 -5.83 9.94
C ALA A 184 7.67 -6.64 11.14
N LYS A 185 8.83 -6.26 11.72
CA LYS A 185 9.39 -6.87 12.93
C LYS A 185 8.74 -6.30 14.20
N THR A 186 8.53 -4.99 14.24
CA THR A 186 7.96 -4.30 15.42
C THR A 186 6.45 -4.45 15.50
N TYR A 187 5.77 -4.53 14.35
CA TYR A 187 4.32 -4.64 14.21
C TYR A 187 3.97 -5.68 13.14
N PRO A 188 3.99 -6.99 13.49
CA PRO A 188 3.67 -8.07 12.57
C PRO A 188 2.29 -7.95 11.93
N SER A 189 1.36 -7.26 12.60
CA SER A 189 0.01 -6.99 12.10
C SER A 189 -0.05 -6.02 10.91
N LEU A 190 1.02 -5.26 10.64
CA LEU A 190 1.09 -4.31 9.51
C LEU A 190 1.74 -4.91 8.26
N ALA A 191 2.43 -6.04 8.38
CA ALA A 191 2.97 -6.78 7.25
C ALA A 191 1.82 -7.55 6.57
N ALA A 192 1.07 -6.87 5.71
CA ALA A 192 -0.20 -7.38 5.21
C ALA A 192 -0.04 -8.63 4.33
N ARG A 193 1.10 -8.83 3.64
CA ARG A 193 1.32 -9.99 2.76
C ARG A 193 2.78 -10.38 2.54
N ASP A 194 3.68 -9.41 2.46
CA ASP A 194 5.08 -9.64 2.13
C ASP A 194 5.99 -9.06 3.23
N ARG A 195 7.00 -9.82 3.65
CA ARG A 195 7.91 -9.38 4.74
C ARG A 195 8.79 -8.21 4.31
N ASP A 196 8.94 -8.02 3.01
CA ASP A 196 9.79 -6.99 2.40
C ASP A 196 9.00 -5.74 1.95
N GLU A 197 7.67 -5.71 2.15
CA GLU A 197 6.86 -4.53 1.81
C GLU A 197 7.02 -3.45 2.88
N ALA A 198 7.56 -2.29 2.48
CA ALA A 198 7.74 -1.15 3.37
C ALA A 198 6.39 -0.63 3.88
N VAL A 199 6.20 -0.64 5.20
CA VAL A 199 5.05 0.00 5.85
C VAL A 199 5.31 1.50 5.88
N TYR A 200 4.39 2.28 5.31
CA TYR A 200 4.47 3.73 5.33
C TYR A 200 3.73 4.28 6.55
N VAL A 201 4.34 5.26 7.20
CA VAL A 201 3.77 5.96 8.34
C VAL A 201 3.77 7.46 8.09
N VAL A 202 2.76 8.17 8.57
CA VAL A 202 2.74 9.63 8.59
C VAL A 202 3.38 10.10 9.90
N LYS A 203 4.52 10.78 9.78
CA LYS A 203 5.14 11.53 10.86
C LYS A 203 4.50 12.92 10.91
N SER A 204 3.97 13.27 12.07
CA SER A 204 3.49 14.60 12.39
C SER A 204 4.43 15.25 13.39
N THR A 205 4.90 16.46 13.11
CA THR A 205 5.63 17.28 14.07
C THR A 205 4.91 18.60 14.26
N GLY A 206 4.97 19.14 15.47
CA GLY A 206 4.25 20.36 15.79
C GLY A 206 4.42 20.78 17.23
N VAL A 207 3.53 21.67 17.68
CA VAL A 207 3.54 22.25 19.02
C VAL A 207 2.15 22.17 19.63
N THR A 208 2.11 21.73 20.89
CA THR A 208 0.94 21.85 21.75
C THR A 208 1.13 23.05 22.65
N THR A 209 0.17 23.97 22.65
CA THR A 209 0.15 25.12 23.57
C THR A 209 -1.07 25.03 24.47
N LEU A 210 -0.85 25.12 25.77
CA LEU A 210 -1.89 24.99 26.79
C LEU A 210 -1.88 26.23 27.67
N ARG A 211 -3.06 26.74 28.02
CA ARG A 211 -3.22 27.85 28.96
C ARG A 211 -3.67 27.34 30.33
N ILE A 212 -2.86 27.64 31.34
CA ILE A 212 -3.08 27.22 32.72
C ILE A 212 -4.37 27.86 33.23
N SER A 213 -5.25 27.04 33.79
CA SER A 213 -6.43 27.48 34.53
C SER A 213 -6.23 27.19 36.03
N ARG A 214 -7.09 27.75 36.88
CA ARG A 214 -7.11 27.37 38.30
C ARG A 214 -7.38 25.86 38.46
N LEU A 215 -8.31 25.32 37.66
CA LEU A 215 -8.64 23.90 37.63
C LEU A 215 -7.43 23.03 37.25
N THR A 216 -6.55 23.53 36.36
CA THR A 216 -5.27 22.85 36.05
C THR A 216 -4.44 22.67 37.31
N ILE A 217 -4.26 23.75 38.09
CA ILE A 217 -3.43 23.74 39.30
C ILE A 217 -4.07 22.83 40.36
N GLU A 218 -5.38 22.93 40.55
CA GLU A 218 -6.11 22.12 41.53
C GLU A 218 -5.98 20.61 41.27
N ASN A 219 -5.97 20.20 40.00
CA ASN A 219 -5.94 18.78 39.63
C ASN A 219 -4.53 18.24 39.39
N ILE A 220 -3.59 19.06 38.91
CA ILE A 220 -2.25 18.60 38.50
C ILE A 220 -1.19 18.97 39.55
N PHE A 221 -1.31 20.14 40.18
CA PHE A 221 -0.31 20.66 41.14
C PHE A 221 -0.97 21.14 42.44
N PRO A 222 -1.71 20.27 43.16
CA PRO A 222 -2.53 20.68 44.30
C PRO A 222 -1.71 21.28 45.45
N HIS A 223 -0.42 20.94 45.56
CA HIS A 223 0.48 21.49 46.58
C HIS A 223 0.73 23.00 46.43
N ILE A 224 0.62 23.54 45.20
CA ILE A 224 0.81 24.97 44.92
C ILE A 224 -0.38 25.81 45.43
N LEU A 225 -1.54 25.19 45.69
CA LEU A 225 -2.73 25.89 46.18
C LEU A 225 -2.55 26.57 47.54
N THR A 226 -1.53 26.19 48.30
CA THR A 226 -1.18 26.83 49.58
C THR A 226 -0.63 28.25 49.40
N ASP A 227 -0.09 28.56 48.21
CA ASP A 227 0.43 29.88 47.86
C ASP A 227 -0.48 30.54 46.81
N GLU A 228 -1.48 31.29 47.28
CA GLU A 228 -2.44 31.96 46.41
C GLU A 228 -1.78 33.02 45.51
N GLN A 229 -0.68 33.64 45.93
CA GLN A 229 0.03 34.61 45.09
C GLN A 229 0.66 33.91 43.87
N LEU A 230 1.27 32.75 44.09
CA LEU A 230 1.81 31.93 43.02
C LEU A 230 0.71 31.40 42.10
N VAL A 231 -0.42 30.94 42.66
CA VAL A 231 -1.59 30.51 41.87
C VAL A 231 -2.06 31.63 40.93
N GLN A 232 -2.28 32.84 41.46
CA GLN A 232 -2.70 34.00 40.65
C GLN A 232 -1.68 34.38 39.60
N HIS A 233 -0.38 34.20 39.87
CA HIS A 233 0.67 34.45 38.89
C HIS A 233 0.68 33.46 37.73
N LEU A 234 0.36 32.19 38.00
CA LEU A 234 0.38 31.10 37.03
C LEU A 234 -0.89 31.02 36.19
N VAL A 235 -2.05 31.34 36.77
CA VAL A 235 -3.32 31.30 36.05
C VAL A 235 -3.27 32.22 34.84
N GLY A 236 -3.64 31.66 33.68
CA GLY A 236 -3.65 32.37 32.42
C GLY A 236 -2.31 32.39 31.67
N LYS A 237 -1.21 31.93 32.28
CA LYS A 237 0.06 31.70 31.57
C LYS A 237 -0.07 30.54 30.60
N THR A 238 0.73 30.57 29.54
CA THR A 238 0.77 29.51 28.53
C THR A 238 2.09 28.77 28.60
N TYR A 239 2.04 27.46 28.40
CA TYR A 239 3.22 26.63 28.20
C TYR A 239 3.05 25.84 26.90
N SER A 240 4.17 25.62 26.22
CA SER A 240 4.21 24.97 24.93
C SER A 240 5.25 23.88 24.91
N PHE A 241 4.95 22.77 24.27
CA PHE A 241 5.89 21.68 24.06
C PHE A 241 5.77 21.14 22.64
N SER A 242 6.92 20.80 22.06
CA SER A 242 6.97 20.18 20.74
C SER A 242 6.61 18.70 20.84
N PHE A 243 5.93 18.18 19.82
CA PHE A 243 5.59 16.77 19.72
C PHE A 243 6.07 16.17 18.39
N THR A 244 6.30 14.86 18.41
CA THR A 244 6.46 14.04 17.21
C THR A 244 5.59 12.81 17.35
N VAL A 245 4.69 12.61 16.40
CA VAL A 245 3.71 11.52 16.38
C VAL A 245 3.85 10.74 15.08
N PHE A 246 3.85 9.42 15.17
CA PHE A 246 3.79 8.53 14.01
C PHE A 246 2.42 7.85 13.99
N SER A 247 1.74 7.95 12.84
CA SER A 247 0.44 7.34 12.54
C SER A 247 0.59 6.40 11.36
N HIS A 248 0.04 5.19 11.42
CA HIS A 248 0.10 4.21 10.34
C HIS A 248 -1.28 3.61 10.03
#